data_AF-E9GEG6-F1
#
_entry.id   AF-E9GEG6-F1
#
_cell.length_a   1.000
_cell.length_b   1.000
_cell.length_c   1.000
_cell.angle_alpha   90.00
_cell.angle_beta   90.00
_cell.angle_gamma   90.00
#
_symmetry.space_group_name_H-M   'P 1'
#
loop_
_entity.id
_entity.type
_entity.pdbx_description
1 polymer ?
#
loop_
_entity_poly.entity_id
_entity_poly.type
_entity_poly.pdbx_seq_one_letter_code
_entity_poly.pdbx_strand_id
1 'polypeptide(L)'
;MSCDTPSELVSKANAAFVNENYEEAVELYNEAIKIVDDLPEYYTNRAHALLKLDRFAESKSDAQKATELDPSDSKAHLRKGIACFHLQQFEEALEAFQESYKHGGKHPSDGVRQWITWTEEKLAKCKKIPFVIKHDWYQTESHVCVTVLAKNLNPEAVKVDFAASTMTMKAKLPDETDYELNLNLSYPIVPDQSSFSVMKTKVEIKMKKCDGIRWGSLEGQLQDNVKQIPVAAASPSEQPPVYPSSSAKKINWDKIESDIKKEEEEEKPEGEAALNHLFQKIYGEGSDEIRRAMNKSFQESGGTVLSTNWNEVAKEKVTVKPPDGVEFKKWDEK
;
A
#
# COMPACT_ATOMS: atom_id res chain seq x y z
N MET A 1 -32.80 -46.21 -12.40
CA MET A 1 -31.92 -45.13 -11.91
C MET A 1 -32.26 -44.97 -10.45
N SER A 2 -31.40 -45.41 -9.53
CA SER A 2 -31.60 -45.08 -8.12
C SER A 2 -31.37 -43.58 -7.97
N CYS A 3 -32.41 -42.82 -7.66
CA CYS A 3 -32.20 -41.51 -7.08
C CYS A 3 -31.64 -41.77 -5.68
N ASP A 4 -30.36 -41.44 -5.48
CA ASP A 4 -29.79 -41.41 -4.14
C ASP A 4 -30.65 -40.46 -3.27
N THR A 5 -30.99 -40.90 -2.07
CA THR A 5 -31.72 -40.08 -1.10
C THR A 5 -30.82 -38.95 -0.58
N PRO A 6 -31.38 -37.82 -0.09
CA PRO A 6 -30.57 -36.73 0.48
C PRO A 6 -29.62 -37.19 1.59
N SER A 7 -30.06 -38.14 2.42
CA SER A 7 -29.24 -38.73 3.48
C SER A 7 -28.07 -39.55 2.92
N GLU A 8 -28.24 -40.26 1.81
CA GLU A 8 -27.16 -41.01 1.15
C GLU A 8 -26.14 -40.06 0.53
N LEU A 9 -26.59 -38.98 -0.11
CA LEU A 9 -25.71 -37.94 -0.66
C LEU A 9 -24.85 -37.29 0.43
N VAL A 10 -25.43 -36.98 1.59
CA VAL A 10 -24.70 -36.42 2.74
C VAL A 10 -23.71 -37.43 3.33
N SER A 11 -24.07 -38.71 3.38
CA SER A 11 -23.14 -39.77 3.82
C SER A 11 -21.94 -39.88 2.86
N LYS A 12 -22.18 -39.85 1.54
CA LYS A 12 -21.12 -39.78 0.53
C LYS A 12 -20.29 -38.51 0.65
N ALA A 13 -20.92 -37.36 0.88
CA ALA A 13 -20.23 -36.07 1.05
C ALA A 13 -19.31 -36.07 2.28
N ASN A 14 -19.77 -36.63 3.40
CA ASN A 14 -18.96 -36.82 4.60
C ASN A 14 -17.79 -37.77 4.34
N ALA A 15 -18.01 -38.86 3.59
CA ALA A 15 -16.93 -39.77 3.20
C ALA A 15 -15.89 -39.08 2.30
N ALA A 16 -16.34 -38.31 1.30
CA ALA A 16 -15.47 -37.49 0.45
C ALA A 16 -14.68 -36.46 1.26
N PHE A 17 -15.32 -35.82 2.25
CA PHE A 17 -14.66 -34.89 3.17
C PHE A 17 -13.56 -35.57 4.00
N VAL A 18 -13.82 -36.77 4.53
CA VAL A 18 -12.83 -37.56 5.28
C VAL A 18 -11.67 -38.01 4.38
N ASN A 19 -11.94 -38.28 3.11
CA ASN A 19 -10.92 -38.59 2.10
C ASN A 19 -10.19 -37.35 1.56
N GLU A 20 -10.41 -36.17 2.14
CA GLU A 20 -9.83 -34.88 1.71
C GLU A 20 -10.24 -34.42 0.30
N ASN A 21 -11.24 -35.08 -0.31
CA ASN A 21 -11.84 -34.66 -1.57
C ASN A 21 -12.90 -33.57 -1.32
N TYR A 22 -12.45 -32.38 -0.91
CA TYR A 22 -13.35 -31.32 -0.48
C TYR A 22 -14.24 -30.78 -1.61
N GLU A 23 -13.77 -30.75 -2.86
CA GLU A 23 -14.58 -30.29 -4.01
C GLU A 23 -15.75 -31.26 -4.27
N GLU A 24 -15.47 -32.56 -4.26
CA GLU A 24 -16.50 -33.60 -4.40
C GLU A 24 -17.50 -33.54 -3.24
N ALA A 25 -17.03 -33.31 -2.01
CA ALA A 25 -17.91 -33.11 -0.86
C ALA A 25 -18.85 -31.91 -1.05
N VAL A 26 -18.34 -30.77 -1.55
CA VAL A 26 -19.17 -29.59 -1.85
C VAL A 26 -20.23 -29.90 -2.90
N GLU A 27 -19.87 -30.59 -3.98
CA GLU A 27 -20.83 -30.96 -5.03
C GLU A 27 -21.92 -31.91 -4.51
N LEU A 28 -21.57 -32.91 -3.70
CA LEU A 28 -22.54 -33.81 -3.08
C LEU A 28 -23.45 -33.07 -2.09
N TYR A 29 -22.93 -32.10 -1.32
CA TYR A 29 -23.77 -31.22 -0.50
C TYR A 29 -24.67 -30.32 -1.35
N ASN A 30 -24.18 -29.80 -2.49
CA ASN A 30 -24.99 -29.02 -3.43
C ASN A 30 -26.17 -29.85 -3.96
N GLU A 31 -25.94 -31.12 -4.30
CA GLU A 31 -27.00 -32.05 -4.71
C GLU A 31 -27.99 -32.33 -3.59
N ALA A 32 -27.53 -32.56 -2.36
CA ALA A 32 -28.42 -32.76 -1.21
C ALA A 32 -29.30 -31.53 -0.94
N ILE A 33 -28.72 -30.32 -0.99
CA ILE A 33 -29.41 -29.04 -0.77
C ILE A 33 -30.45 -28.76 -1.86
N LYS A 34 -30.20 -29.19 -3.11
CA LYS A 34 -31.19 -29.07 -4.20
C LYS A 34 -32.45 -29.89 -3.95
N ILE A 35 -32.36 -30.97 -3.17
CA ILE A 35 -33.50 -31.82 -2.84
C ILE A 35 -34.17 -31.33 -1.55
N VAL A 36 -33.39 -30.95 -0.53
CA VAL A 36 -33.86 -30.48 0.77
C VAL A 36 -33.05 -29.27 1.23
N ASP A 37 -33.68 -28.10 1.32
CA ASP A 37 -33.03 -26.80 1.56
C ASP A 37 -33.26 -26.23 2.98
N ASP A 38 -33.98 -26.95 3.85
CA ASP A 38 -34.37 -26.52 5.20
C ASP A 38 -33.48 -27.08 6.30
N LEU A 39 -32.52 -27.94 5.96
CA LEU A 39 -31.63 -28.58 6.94
C LEU A 39 -30.34 -27.75 7.17
N PRO A 40 -30.15 -27.15 8.37
CA PRO A 40 -28.97 -26.32 8.68
C PRO A 40 -27.66 -27.11 8.61
N GLU A 41 -27.71 -28.40 8.94
CA GLU A 41 -26.53 -29.29 8.92
C GLU A 41 -25.86 -29.33 7.54
N TYR A 42 -26.63 -29.26 6.45
CA TYR A 42 -26.09 -29.34 5.09
C TYR A 42 -25.26 -28.10 4.77
N TYR A 43 -25.76 -26.92 5.15
CA TYR A 43 -25.04 -25.66 5.02
C TYR A 43 -23.82 -25.60 5.94
N THR A 44 -23.94 -26.06 7.20
CA THR A 44 -22.80 -26.09 8.14
C THR A 44 -21.68 -27.01 7.65
N ASN A 45 -22.01 -28.18 7.09
CA ASN A 45 -21.03 -29.12 6.57
C ASN A 45 -20.43 -28.66 5.24
N ARG A 46 -21.23 -28.10 4.33
CA ARG A 46 -20.73 -27.48 3.09
C ARG A 46 -19.81 -26.29 3.39
N ALA A 47 -20.18 -25.43 4.34
CA ALA A 47 -19.34 -24.33 4.81
C ALA A 47 -17.98 -24.82 5.31
N HIS A 48 -17.92 -25.97 5.99
CA HIS A 48 -16.67 -26.57 6.43
C HIS A 48 -15.80 -27.06 5.26
N ALA A 49 -16.39 -27.71 4.26
CA ALA A 49 -15.68 -28.09 3.05
C ALA A 49 -15.15 -26.86 2.28
N LEU A 50 -15.95 -25.79 2.19
CA LEU A 50 -15.54 -24.53 1.57
C LEU A 50 -14.40 -23.84 2.32
N LEU A 51 -14.35 -23.91 3.65
CA LEU A 51 -13.20 -23.42 4.42
C LEU A 51 -11.91 -24.18 4.08
N LYS A 52 -12.00 -25.49 3.83
CA LYS A 52 -10.84 -26.31 3.45
C LYS A 52 -10.35 -26.02 2.03
N LEU A 53 -11.21 -25.44 1.19
CA LEU A 53 -10.90 -24.98 -0.16
C LEU A 53 -10.54 -23.48 -0.23
N ASP A 54 -10.38 -22.80 0.91
CA ASP A 54 -10.16 -21.35 1.00
C ASP A 54 -11.25 -20.49 0.31
N ARG A 55 -12.44 -21.05 0.07
CA ARG A 55 -13.62 -20.36 -0.50
C ARG A 55 -14.40 -19.64 0.60
N PHE A 56 -13.74 -18.68 1.26
CA PHE A 56 -14.24 -18.05 2.49
C PHE A 56 -15.54 -17.26 2.31
N ALA A 57 -15.74 -16.58 1.18
CA ALA A 57 -16.95 -15.80 0.93
C ALA A 57 -18.21 -16.68 0.84
N GLU A 58 -18.11 -17.81 0.13
CA GLU A 58 -19.20 -18.78 0.03
C GLU A 58 -19.42 -19.50 1.37
N SER A 59 -18.34 -19.87 2.06
CA SER A 59 -18.42 -20.42 3.41
C SER A 59 -19.14 -19.49 4.40
N LYS A 60 -18.87 -18.19 4.34
CA LYS A 60 -19.55 -17.17 5.14
C LYS A 60 -21.06 -17.16 4.83
N SER A 61 -21.43 -17.18 3.55
CA SER A 61 -22.83 -17.19 3.12
C SER A 61 -23.56 -18.44 3.63
N ASP A 62 -22.94 -19.61 3.52
CA ASP A 62 -23.52 -20.88 3.98
C ASP A 62 -23.66 -20.93 5.49
N ALA A 63 -22.60 -20.54 6.21
CA ALA A 63 -22.64 -20.49 7.66
C ALA A 63 -23.70 -19.49 8.16
N GLN A 64 -23.87 -18.36 7.47
CA GLN A 64 -24.96 -17.42 7.77
C GLN A 64 -26.33 -18.07 7.53
N LYS A 65 -26.53 -18.76 6.40
CA LYS A 65 -27.78 -19.47 6.12
C LYS A 65 -28.08 -20.54 7.17
N ALA A 66 -27.07 -21.28 7.61
CA ALA A 66 -27.19 -22.24 8.71
C ALA A 66 -27.63 -21.57 10.02
N THR A 67 -27.03 -20.42 10.38
CA THR A 67 -27.43 -19.67 11.58
C THR A 67 -28.83 -19.05 11.50
N GLU A 68 -29.33 -18.75 10.29
CA GLU A 68 -30.71 -18.30 10.09
C GLU A 68 -31.72 -19.42 10.30
N LEU A 69 -31.36 -20.66 9.92
CA LEU A 69 -32.18 -21.86 10.10
C LEU A 69 -32.13 -22.39 11.54
N ASP A 70 -30.94 -22.43 12.14
CA ASP A 70 -30.73 -22.79 13.55
C ASP A 70 -29.76 -21.79 14.23
N PRO A 71 -30.30 -20.78 14.93
CA PRO A 71 -29.50 -19.82 15.68
C PRO A 71 -28.67 -20.45 16.81
N SER A 72 -29.03 -21.66 17.26
CA SER A 72 -28.35 -22.36 18.35
C SER A 72 -27.20 -23.25 17.90
N ASP A 73 -26.96 -23.40 16.59
CA ASP A 73 -25.86 -24.21 16.07
C ASP A 73 -24.51 -23.52 16.31
N SER A 74 -23.84 -23.91 17.40
CA SER A 74 -22.50 -23.45 17.73
C SER A 74 -21.46 -23.70 16.63
N LYS A 75 -21.62 -24.76 15.81
CA LYS A 75 -20.69 -25.08 14.72
C LYS A 75 -20.89 -24.10 13.56
N ALA A 76 -22.13 -23.76 13.20
CA ALA A 76 -22.41 -22.77 12.17
C ALA A 76 -21.76 -21.41 12.51
N HIS A 77 -21.95 -20.93 13.75
CA HIS A 77 -21.31 -19.71 14.23
C HIS A 77 -19.78 -19.77 14.20
N LEU A 78 -19.18 -20.93 14.58
CA LEU A 78 -17.74 -21.12 14.49
C LEU A 78 -17.24 -21.02 13.03
N ARG A 79 -17.93 -21.68 12.09
CA ARG A 79 -17.56 -21.63 10.66
C ARG A 79 -17.67 -20.22 10.10
N LYS A 80 -18.74 -19.49 10.47
CA LYS A 80 -18.92 -18.06 10.12
C LYS A 80 -17.76 -17.22 10.62
N GLY A 81 -17.37 -17.39 11.89
CA GLY A 81 -16.25 -16.66 12.49
C GLY A 81 -14.93 -16.92 11.76
N ILE A 82 -14.61 -18.18 11.46
CA ILE A 82 -13.38 -18.55 10.71
C ILE A 82 -13.41 -17.90 9.32
N ALA A 83 -14.52 -18.02 8.58
CA ALA A 83 -14.65 -17.42 7.26
C ALA A 83 -14.45 -15.89 7.29
N CYS A 84 -15.09 -15.19 8.24
CA CYS A 84 -14.95 -13.74 8.39
C CYS A 84 -13.53 -13.33 8.79
N PHE A 85 -12.85 -14.12 9.63
CA PHE A 85 -11.47 -13.86 10.01
C PHE A 85 -10.53 -13.91 8.80
N HIS A 86 -10.68 -14.91 7.93
CA HIS A 86 -9.89 -15.01 6.69
C HIS A 86 -10.23 -13.91 5.68
N LEU A 87 -11.46 -13.39 5.70
CA LEU A 87 -11.88 -12.22 4.93
C LEU A 87 -11.46 -10.87 5.55
N GLN A 88 -10.70 -10.87 6.65
CA GLN A 88 -10.27 -9.67 7.40
C GLN A 88 -11.42 -8.85 7.99
N GLN A 89 -12.60 -9.45 8.14
CA GLN A 89 -13.77 -8.84 8.80
C GLN A 89 -13.72 -9.22 10.28
N PHE A 90 -12.79 -8.63 11.02
CA PHE A 90 -12.47 -9.04 12.39
C PHE A 90 -13.60 -8.75 13.39
N GLU A 91 -14.36 -7.68 13.19
CA GLU A 91 -15.52 -7.34 14.03
C GLU A 91 -16.61 -8.41 13.90
N GLU A 92 -17.03 -8.74 12.68
CA GLU A 92 -18.03 -9.78 12.42
C GLU A 92 -17.53 -11.17 12.86
N ALA A 93 -16.23 -11.44 12.70
CA ALA A 93 -15.62 -12.69 13.16
C ALA A 93 -15.71 -12.82 14.68
N LEU A 94 -15.42 -11.73 15.42
CA LEU A 94 -15.46 -11.72 16.88
C LEU A 94 -16.87 -12.01 17.40
N GLU A 95 -17.89 -11.35 16.83
CA GLU A 95 -19.29 -11.59 17.17
C GLU A 95 -19.69 -13.05 16.94
N ALA A 96 -19.34 -13.61 15.79
CA ALA A 96 -19.64 -15.00 15.46
C ALA A 96 -18.94 -16.00 16.41
N PHE A 97 -17.68 -15.74 16.79
CA PHE A 97 -16.99 -16.59 17.77
C PHE A 97 -17.59 -16.49 19.17
N GLN A 98 -18.05 -15.31 19.58
CA GLN A 98 -18.73 -15.11 20.87
C GLN A 98 -20.07 -15.85 20.92
N GLU A 99 -20.86 -15.79 19.84
CA GLU A 99 -22.13 -16.52 19.76
C GLU A 99 -21.90 -18.04 19.72
N SER A 100 -20.87 -18.49 18.98
CA SER A 100 -20.43 -19.89 19.02
C SER A 100 -20.07 -20.35 20.44
N TYR A 101 -19.30 -19.54 21.18
CA TYR A 101 -18.90 -19.84 22.55
C TYR A 101 -20.09 -19.94 23.51
N LYS A 102 -21.07 -19.02 23.36
CA LYS A 102 -22.30 -18.99 24.16
C LYS A 102 -23.18 -20.22 23.94
N HIS A 103 -23.24 -20.74 22.70
CA HIS A 103 -23.99 -21.94 22.37
C HIS A 103 -23.18 -23.25 22.54
N GLY A 104 -21.87 -23.18 22.79
CA GLY A 104 -20.92 -24.30 22.85
C GLY A 104 -21.05 -25.28 24.02
N GLY A 105 -22.15 -25.28 24.77
CA GLY A 105 -22.38 -26.17 25.91
C GLY A 105 -21.51 -25.86 27.15
N LYS A 106 -21.45 -26.80 28.11
CA LYS A 106 -20.74 -26.60 29.39
C LYS A 106 -19.20 -26.56 29.26
N HIS A 107 -18.67 -27.05 28.14
CA HIS A 107 -17.25 -27.02 27.79
C HIS A 107 -17.11 -26.53 26.36
N PRO A 108 -17.19 -25.21 26.12
CA PRO A 108 -16.89 -24.66 24.81
C PRO A 108 -15.48 -25.09 24.40
N SER A 109 -15.33 -25.57 23.17
CA SER A 109 -14.05 -26.08 22.68
C SER A 109 -12.96 -25.01 22.85
N ASP A 110 -11.82 -25.37 23.46
CA ASP A 110 -10.69 -24.46 23.70
C ASP A 110 -10.24 -23.73 22.41
N GLY A 111 -10.51 -24.33 21.24
CA GLY A 111 -10.30 -23.72 19.93
C GLY A 111 -11.06 -22.40 19.72
N VAL A 112 -12.34 -22.31 20.13
CA VAL A 112 -13.15 -21.08 19.95
C VAL A 112 -12.56 -19.93 20.77
N ARG A 113 -12.11 -20.23 22.00
CA ARG A 113 -11.47 -19.22 22.85
C ARG A 113 -10.16 -18.70 22.23
N GLN A 114 -9.36 -19.58 21.64
CA GLN A 114 -8.13 -19.17 20.92
C GLN A 114 -8.48 -18.25 19.74
N TRP A 115 -9.50 -18.60 18.96
CA TRP A 115 -10.00 -17.76 17.88
C TRP A 115 -10.44 -16.37 18.34
N ILE A 116 -11.17 -16.28 19.47
CA ILE A 116 -11.55 -14.99 20.08
C ILE A 116 -10.29 -14.19 20.40
N THR A 117 -9.32 -14.78 21.12
CA THR A 117 -8.10 -14.06 21.50
C THR A 117 -7.26 -13.60 20.31
N TRP A 118 -7.13 -14.43 19.26
CA TRP A 118 -6.44 -14.03 18.03
C TRP A 118 -7.16 -12.92 17.30
N THR A 119 -8.50 -12.97 17.25
CA THR A 119 -9.32 -11.93 16.60
C THR A 119 -9.22 -10.61 17.34
N GLU A 120 -9.28 -10.63 18.67
CA GLU A 120 -9.07 -9.45 19.52
C GLU A 120 -7.66 -8.86 19.33
N GLU A 121 -6.63 -9.70 19.27
CA GLU A 121 -5.26 -9.23 19.01
C GLU A 121 -5.13 -8.58 17.63
N LYS A 122 -5.69 -9.20 16.58
CA LYS A 122 -5.70 -8.63 15.22
C LYS A 122 -6.48 -7.33 15.15
N LEU A 123 -7.64 -7.28 15.80
CA LEU A 123 -8.46 -6.08 15.90
C LEU A 123 -7.73 -4.95 16.63
N ALA A 124 -7.10 -5.26 17.76
CA ALA A 124 -6.29 -4.31 18.52
C ALA A 124 -5.09 -3.82 17.70
N LYS A 125 -4.44 -4.69 16.92
CA LYS A 125 -3.35 -4.30 16.03
C LYS A 125 -3.84 -3.38 14.90
N CYS A 126 -5.00 -3.64 14.30
CA CYS A 126 -5.59 -2.78 13.28
C CYS A 126 -5.92 -1.39 13.84
N LYS A 127 -6.40 -1.31 15.09
CA LYS A 127 -6.69 -0.04 15.79
C LYS A 127 -5.41 0.69 16.23
N LYS A 128 -4.37 -0.05 16.63
CA LYS A 128 -3.13 0.50 17.20
C LYS A 128 -2.07 0.92 16.19
N ILE A 129 -2.28 0.87 14.87
CA ILE A 129 -1.28 1.43 13.93
C ILE A 129 -1.22 2.93 14.24
N PRO A 130 -0.15 3.44 14.89
CA PRO A 130 -0.14 4.80 15.35
C PRO A 130 -0.21 5.69 14.12
N PHE A 131 -1.16 6.62 14.13
CA PHE A 131 -1.24 7.61 13.09
C PHE A 131 0.00 8.50 13.20
N VAL A 132 1.07 8.18 12.45
CA VAL A 132 2.29 8.99 12.46
C VAL A 132 2.01 10.26 11.68
N ILE A 133 1.61 11.31 12.42
CA ILE A 133 1.45 12.65 11.85
C ILE A 133 2.85 13.22 11.64
N LYS A 134 3.22 13.35 10.37
CA LYS A 134 4.41 14.11 9.98
C LYS A 134 3.96 15.52 9.60
N HIS A 135 4.72 16.52 10.01
CA HIS A 135 4.55 17.87 9.49
C HIS A 135 5.81 18.29 8.74
N ASP A 136 5.61 18.98 7.63
CA ASP A 136 6.68 19.62 6.86
C ASP A 136 6.35 21.09 6.70
N TRP A 137 7.35 21.92 6.43
CA TRP A 137 7.14 23.33 6.20
C TRP A 137 7.98 23.83 5.05
N TYR A 138 7.40 24.77 4.32
CA TYR A 138 8.10 25.51 3.29
C TYR A 138 7.73 26.99 3.41
N GLN A 139 8.48 27.84 2.73
CA GLN A 139 8.24 29.27 2.77
C GLN A 139 8.37 29.88 1.38
N THR A 140 7.61 30.92 1.18
CA THR A 140 7.74 31.88 0.08
C THR A 140 8.28 33.19 0.65
N GLU A 141 8.47 34.20 -0.20
CA GLU A 141 8.90 35.53 0.24
C GLU A 141 7.87 36.19 1.18
N SER A 142 6.59 35.88 1.00
CA SER A 142 5.48 36.52 1.73
C SER A 142 4.78 35.63 2.77
N HIS A 143 4.87 34.30 2.63
CA HIS A 143 4.15 33.34 3.48
C HIS A 143 5.02 32.20 3.97
N VAL A 144 4.72 31.69 5.16
CA VAL A 144 5.21 30.41 5.69
C VAL A 144 4.06 29.42 5.65
N CYS A 145 4.30 28.24 5.07
CA CYS A 145 3.29 27.21 4.89
C CYS A 145 3.71 25.94 5.65
N VAL A 146 2.88 25.50 6.60
CA VAL A 146 3.05 24.24 7.34
C VAL A 146 2.05 23.24 6.80
N THR A 147 2.55 22.07 6.37
CA THR A 147 1.74 20.95 5.89
C THR A 147 1.76 19.86 6.93
N VAL A 148 0.60 19.57 7.52
CA VAL A 148 0.42 18.47 8.47
C VAL A 148 -0.20 17.29 7.73
N LEU A 149 0.55 16.19 7.59
CA LEU A 149 0.10 14.98 6.89
C LEU A 149 -0.75 14.14 7.83
N ALA A 150 -2.06 14.32 7.73
CA ALA A 150 -3.05 13.56 8.47
C ALA A 150 -4.24 13.18 7.56
N LYS A 151 -4.59 11.90 7.56
CA LYS A 151 -5.62 11.33 6.67
C LYS A 151 -6.97 11.29 7.38
N ASN A 152 -8.03 11.50 6.61
CA ASN A 152 -9.43 11.35 7.03
C ASN A 152 -9.85 12.26 8.20
N LEU A 153 -9.26 13.43 8.32
CA LEU A 153 -9.68 14.44 9.31
C LEU A 153 -11.06 15.02 8.96
N ASN A 154 -11.92 15.18 9.97
CA ASN A 154 -13.17 15.92 9.83
C ASN A 154 -12.88 17.44 9.82
N PRO A 155 -13.20 18.18 8.74
CA PRO A 155 -12.94 19.62 8.66
C PRO A 155 -13.56 20.44 9.80
N GLU A 156 -14.71 20.02 10.33
CA GLU A 156 -15.41 20.75 11.41
C GLU A 156 -14.75 20.56 12.79
N ALA A 157 -13.94 19.51 12.94
CA ALA A 157 -13.25 19.19 14.18
C ALA A 157 -11.81 19.74 14.25
N VAL A 158 -11.36 20.44 13.20
CA VAL A 158 -10.04 21.09 13.16
C VAL A 158 -10.18 22.56 13.53
N LYS A 159 -9.42 22.98 14.55
CA LYS A 159 -9.32 24.37 14.98
C LYS A 159 -7.87 24.81 14.90
N VAL A 160 -7.64 25.96 14.26
CA VAL A 160 -6.31 26.58 14.15
C VAL A 160 -6.39 27.98 14.75
N ASP A 161 -5.63 28.18 15.82
CA ASP A 161 -5.49 29.48 16.49
C ASP A 161 -4.16 30.10 16.05
N PHE A 162 -4.25 31.30 15.47
CA PHE A 162 -3.09 32.10 15.05
C PHE A 162 -2.81 33.18 16.08
N ALA A 163 -1.58 33.24 16.59
CA ALA A 163 -1.08 34.37 17.38
C ALA A 163 0.09 35.04 16.65
N ALA A 164 0.54 36.19 17.17
CA ALA A 164 1.63 36.94 16.55
C ALA A 164 2.92 36.12 16.42
N SER A 165 3.25 35.27 17.39
CA SER A 165 4.49 34.47 17.42
C SER A 165 4.26 32.98 17.66
N THR A 166 3.02 32.53 17.81
CA THR A 166 2.69 31.12 18.05
C THR A 166 1.53 30.68 17.17
N MET A 167 1.51 29.39 16.86
CA MET A 167 0.41 28.76 16.13
C MET A 167 0.04 27.47 16.85
N THR A 168 -1.24 27.31 17.17
CA THR A 168 -1.77 26.10 17.80
C THR A 168 -2.82 25.49 16.88
N MET A 169 -2.62 24.24 16.48
CA MET A 169 -3.60 23.46 15.74
C MET A 169 -4.12 22.33 16.64
N LYS A 170 -5.43 22.27 16.83
CA LYS A 170 -6.14 21.19 17.51
C LYS A 170 -6.99 20.42 16.51
N ALA A 171 -6.87 19.11 16.49
CA ALA A 171 -7.60 18.26 15.56
C ALA A 171 -7.98 16.93 16.21
N LYS A 172 -9.19 16.45 15.93
CA LYS A 172 -9.61 15.09 16.31
C LYS A 172 -9.26 14.10 15.21
N LEU A 173 -8.43 13.12 15.54
CA LEU A 173 -8.09 12.04 14.61
C LEU A 173 -9.27 11.09 14.39
N PRO A 174 -9.24 10.29 13.30
CA PRO A 174 -10.24 9.25 13.05
C PRO A 174 -10.35 8.19 14.16
N ASP A 175 -9.31 8.08 15.00
CA ASP A 175 -9.22 7.16 16.15
C ASP A 175 -9.68 7.83 17.47
N GLU A 176 -10.52 8.88 17.39
CA GLU A 176 -11.04 9.69 18.50
C GLU A 176 -9.99 10.34 19.43
N THR A 177 -8.71 10.26 19.07
CA THR A 177 -7.61 10.87 19.82
C THR A 177 -7.50 12.36 19.48
N ASP A 178 -7.39 13.19 20.52
CA ASP A 178 -7.09 14.62 20.37
C ASP A 178 -5.61 14.82 20.00
N TYR A 179 -5.35 15.48 18.88
CA TYR A 179 -4.01 15.89 18.45
C TYR A 179 -3.85 17.40 18.57
N GLU A 180 -2.78 17.83 19.23
CA GLU A 180 -2.42 19.24 19.40
C GLU A 180 -1.00 19.47 18.87
N LEU A 181 -0.87 20.38 17.90
CA LEU A 181 0.40 20.85 17.35
C LEU A 181 0.61 22.29 17.76
N ASN A 182 1.62 22.53 18.58
CA ASN A 182 2.02 23.85 19.04
C ASN A 182 3.36 24.22 18.40
N LEU A 183 3.37 25.27 17.57
CA LEU A 183 4.57 25.78 16.93
C LEU A 183 4.88 27.17 17.49
N ASN A 184 6.08 27.35 18.01
CA ASN A 184 6.58 28.67 18.43
C ASN A 184 7.39 29.30 17.30
N LEU A 185 6.77 30.19 16.54
CA LEU A 185 7.30 30.71 15.29
C LEU A 185 8.56 31.56 15.51
N SER A 186 9.56 31.42 14.64
CA SER A 186 10.80 32.20 14.75
C SER A 186 10.62 33.71 14.58
N TYR A 187 9.60 34.13 13.82
CA TYR A 187 9.33 35.53 13.53
C TYR A 187 7.83 35.82 13.60
N PRO A 188 7.44 37.08 13.84
CA PRO A 188 6.04 37.43 13.93
C PRO A 188 5.31 37.26 12.58
N ILE A 189 4.09 36.75 12.68
CA ILE A 189 3.14 36.60 11.57
C ILE A 189 1.98 37.59 11.73
N VAL A 190 1.24 37.82 10.65
CA VAL A 190 -0.01 38.61 10.67
C VAL A 190 -1.20 37.64 10.81
N PRO A 191 -1.82 37.52 12.01
CA PRO A 191 -2.88 36.54 12.24
C PRO A 191 -4.09 36.75 11.31
N ASP A 192 -4.47 38.02 11.08
CA ASP A 192 -5.64 38.40 10.27
C ASP A 192 -5.53 38.00 8.79
N GLN A 193 -4.32 37.75 8.30
CA GLN A 193 -4.04 37.37 6.91
C GLN A 193 -3.54 35.92 6.81
N SER A 194 -3.59 35.19 7.91
CA SER A 194 -3.24 33.76 7.96
C SER A 194 -4.50 32.93 7.74
N SER A 195 -4.37 31.82 7.02
CA SER A 195 -5.49 30.94 6.66
C SER A 195 -5.06 29.48 6.74
N PHE A 196 -6.02 28.58 6.91
CA PHE A 196 -5.78 27.14 6.83
C PHE A 196 -6.78 26.48 5.89
N SER A 197 -6.37 25.37 5.29
CA SER A 197 -7.19 24.54 4.41
C SER A 197 -7.07 23.09 4.82
N VAL A 198 -8.21 22.45 5.08
CA VAL A 198 -8.29 21.04 5.46
C VAL A 198 -8.60 20.20 4.22
N MET A 199 -7.70 19.30 3.86
CA MET A 199 -7.89 18.30 2.81
C MET A 199 -8.03 16.90 3.40
N LYS A 200 -8.45 15.93 2.58
CA LYS A 200 -8.61 14.52 2.99
C LYS A 200 -7.32 13.87 3.46
N THR A 201 -6.16 14.32 2.98
CA THR A 201 -4.85 13.69 3.20
C THR A 201 -3.88 14.57 3.99
N LYS A 202 -4.19 15.85 4.15
CA LYS A 202 -3.32 16.85 4.81
C LYS A 202 -4.09 18.09 5.24
N VAL A 203 -3.53 18.82 6.19
CA VAL A 203 -3.93 20.18 6.55
C VAL A 203 -2.82 21.12 6.11
N GLU A 204 -3.16 22.14 5.32
CA GLU A 204 -2.23 23.21 4.93
C GLU A 204 -2.52 24.47 5.72
N ILE A 205 -1.55 24.93 6.49
CA ILE A 205 -1.63 26.15 7.28
C ILE A 205 -0.73 27.19 6.62
N LYS A 206 -1.32 28.28 6.14
CA LYS A 206 -0.63 29.38 5.47
C LYS A 206 -0.60 30.59 6.38
N MET A 207 0.58 30.95 6.84
CA MET A 207 0.81 32.10 7.72
C MET A 207 1.48 33.23 6.93
N LYS A 208 0.96 34.44 7.03
CA LYS A 208 1.58 35.61 6.37
C LYS A 208 2.71 36.17 7.23
N LYS A 209 3.89 36.37 6.64
CA LYS A 209 5.04 36.98 7.33
C LYS A 209 4.78 38.47 7.59
N CYS A 210 5.17 38.95 8.77
CA CYS A 210 5.23 40.39 9.04
C CYS A 210 6.44 41.03 8.33
N ASP A 211 7.58 40.34 8.39
CA ASP A 211 8.85 40.81 7.83
C ASP A 211 9.22 40.05 6.55
N GLY A 212 9.83 40.73 5.58
CA GLY A 212 10.36 40.13 4.35
C GLY A 212 11.62 39.26 4.55
N ILE A 213 11.75 38.64 5.72
CA ILE A 213 12.91 37.84 6.11
C ILE A 213 12.67 36.37 5.74
N ARG A 214 13.73 35.71 5.24
CA ARG A 214 13.74 34.26 5.04
C ARG A 214 14.03 33.56 6.36
N TRP A 215 13.12 32.70 6.79
CA TRP A 215 13.25 32.00 8.07
C TRP A 215 14.31 30.90 7.95
N GLY A 216 15.30 30.87 8.85
CA GLY A 216 16.29 29.80 8.92
C GLY A 216 15.77 28.53 9.61
N SER A 217 14.74 28.68 10.43
CA SER A 217 14.03 27.63 11.16
C SER A 217 12.55 28.00 11.24
N LEU A 218 11.67 27.00 11.38
CA LEU A 218 10.25 27.24 11.65
C LEU A 218 10.04 27.71 13.10
N GLU A 219 10.81 27.14 14.02
CA GLU A 219 10.70 27.40 15.46
C GLU A 219 11.85 28.27 15.99
N GLY A 220 11.50 29.27 16.82
CA GLY A 220 12.44 30.12 17.54
C GLY A 220 12.56 29.72 19.01
N GLN A 221 13.77 29.57 19.52
CA GLN A 221 13.99 29.29 20.95
C GLN A 221 13.66 30.52 21.80
N LEU A 222 12.83 30.34 22.84
CA LEU A 222 12.97 31.15 24.05
C LEU A 222 14.25 30.68 24.76
N GLN A 223 15.31 31.49 24.71
CA GLN A 223 16.45 31.30 25.60
C GLN A 223 16.04 31.71 27.02
N ASP A 224 15.56 30.77 27.83
CA ASP A 224 15.75 30.86 29.28
C ASP A 224 17.20 30.47 29.59
N ASN A 225 18.10 31.43 29.38
CA ASN A 225 19.32 31.63 30.16
C ASN A 225 20.02 32.89 29.69
N VAL A 226 19.80 33.97 30.44
CA VAL A 226 20.61 35.18 30.38
C VAL A 226 22.07 34.81 30.65
N LYS A 227 22.91 34.91 29.61
CA LYS A 227 24.33 35.24 29.78
C LYS A 227 24.65 36.41 28.86
N GLN A 228 24.83 37.58 29.48
CA GLN A 228 25.35 38.78 28.85
C GLN A 228 26.70 38.48 28.16
N ILE A 229 26.82 38.96 26.93
CA ILE A 229 28.07 39.00 26.18
C ILE A 229 28.88 40.21 26.69
N PRO A 230 30.14 40.07 27.14
CA PRO A 230 31.05 41.20 27.17
C PRO A 230 31.58 41.46 25.76
N VAL A 231 31.36 42.68 25.29
CA VAL A 231 31.96 43.25 24.09
C VAL A 231 33.49 43.33 24.27
N ALA A 232 34.25 42.65 23.42
CA ALA A 232 35.64 43.04 23.14
C ALA A 232 36.17 42.45 21.83
N ALA A 233 36.66 43.37 20.99
CA ALA A 233 37.75 43.24 20.04
C ALA A 233 37.56 42.36 18.79
N ALA A 234 37.38 43.06 17.67
CA ALA A 234 37.68 42.60 16.33
C ALA A 234 39.18 42.27 16.18
N SER A 235 39.47 41.19 15.44
CA SER A 235 40.62 41.08 14.55
C SER A 235 40.27 40.07 13.43
N PRO A 236 40.69 40.30 12.17
CA PRO A 236 40.30 39.48 11.04
C PRO A 236 41.26 38.32 10.85
N SER A 237 40.76 37.08 10.87
CA SER A 237 41.52 35.90 10.44
C SER A 237 40.82 35.26 9.25
N GLU A 238 41.52 35.27 8.11
CA GLU A 238 41.21 34.50 6.91
C GLU A 238 41.24 33.00 7.22
N GLN A 239 40.06 32.36 7.33
CA GLN A 239 39.77 30.97 6.94
C GLN A 239 38.32 30.61 7.34
N PRO A 240 37.57 29.83 6.52
CA PRO A 240 36.22 29.41 6.88
C PRO A 240 36.24 28.44 8.08
N PRO A 241 35.22 28.48 8.97
CA PRO A 241 35.19 27.61 10.15
C PRO A 241 35.01 26.15 9.73
N VAL A 242 35.93 25.31 10.20
CA VAL A 242 35.86 23.84 10.09
C VAL A 242 35.01 23.31 11.25
N TYR A 243 33.92 22.63 10.93
CA TYR A 243 32.99 22.02 11.89
C TYR A 243 33.53 20.67 12.41
N PRO A 244 33.30 20.30 13.68
CA PRO A 244 33.73 19.01 14.21
C PRO A 244 32.69 17.94 13.82
N SER A 245 33.01 17.13 12.80
CA SER A 245 32.18 16.00 12.35
C SER A 245 32.41 14.78 13.25
N SER A 246 31.38 14.36 13.98
CA SER A 246 31.34 13.19 14.84
C SER A 246 31.11 11.87 14.07
N SER A 247 32.02 11.51 13.18
CA SER A 247 32.13 10.11 12.71
C SER A 247 33.54 9.80 12.18
N ALA A 248 34.27 8.90 12.85
CA ALA A 248 35.63 8.49 12.50
C ALA A 248 35.71 7.55 11.29
N LYS A 249 34.81 7.67 10.31
CA LYS A 249 34.88 6.97 9.02
C LYS A 249 34.64 7.97 7.91
N LYS A 250 35.70 8.23 7.14
CA LYS A 250 35.67 9.08 5.94
C LYS A 250 35.02 8.28 4.81
N ILE A 251 33.70 8.32 4.74
CA ILE A 251 32.95 7.74 3.62
C ILE A 251 33.14 8.69 2.43
N ASN A 252 33.81 8.21 1.38
CA ASN A 252 34.09 8.99 0.19
C ASN A 252 32.89 8.91 -0.76
N TRP A 253 31.99 9.89 -0.67
CA TRP A 253 30.73 9.93 -1.42
C TRP A 253 30.94 9.99 -2.93
N ASP A 254 32.03 10.60 -3.42
CA ASP A 254 32.38 10.58 -4.86
C ASP A 254 32.69 9.17 -5.36
N LYS A 255 33.25 8.31 -4.49
CA LYS A 255 33.56 6.93 -4.85
C LYS A 255 32.31 6.05 -4.86
N ILE A 256 31.37 6.33 -3.94
CA ILE A 256 30.06 5.69 -3.91
C ILE A 256 29.20 6.13 -5.10
N GLU A 257 29.23 7.41 -5.48
CA GLU A 257 28.52 7.88 -6.67
C GLU A 257 29.14 7.33 -7.95
N SER A 258 30.47 7.19 -8.00
CA SER A 258 31.13 6.53 -9.13
C SER A 258 30.90 5.02 -9.19
N ASP A 259 30.81 4.35 -8.04
CA ASP A 259 30.50 2.92 -7.97
C ASP A 259 29.01 2.65 -8.25
N ILE A 260 28.09 3.54 -7.83
CA ILE A 260 26.66 3.48 -8.21
C ILE A 260 26.46 3.79 -9.70
N LYS A 261 27.17 4.78 -10.27
CA LYS A 261 27.11 5.05 -11.72
C LYS A 261 27.73 3.90 -12.52
N LYS A 262 28.77 3.25 -12.01
CA LYS A 262 29.32 2.04 -12.61
C LYS A 262 28.39 0.85 -12.47
N GLU A 263 27.72 0.69 -11.33
CA GLU A 263 26.68 -0.34 -11.15
C GLU A 263 25.45 -0.04 -12.02
N GLU A 264 25.06 1.21 -12.25
CA GLU A 264 23.98 1.58 -13.21
C GLU A 264 24.40 1.41 -14.68
N GLU A 265 25.70 1.51 -15.00
CA GLU A 265 26.24 1.23 -16.36
C GLU A 265 26.57 -0.26 -16.56
N GLU A 266 26.87 -1.03 -15.50
CA GLU A 266 27.06 -2.49 -15.52
C GLU A 266 25.76 -3.29 -15.30
N GLU A 267 24.75 -2.71 -14.64
CA GLU A 267 23.34 -3.11 -14.75
C GLU A 267 22.85 -2.68 -16.14
N LYS A 268 23.33 -3.40 -17.16
CA LYS A 268 22.63 -3.51 -18.44
C LYS A 268 21.15 -3.73 -18.11
N PRO A 269 20.22 -2.83 -18.47
CA PRO A 269 18.82 -3.17 -18.39
C PRO A 269 18.58 -4.27 -19.44
N GLU A 270 18.67 -5.52 -18.99
CA GLU A 270 18.40 -6.72 -19.78
C GLU A 270 16.92 -6.71 -20.15
N GLY A 271 16.65 -6.42 -21.42
CA GLY A 271 15.34 -6.65 -22.01
C GLY A 271 15.04 -5.77 -23.21
N GLU A 272 14.22 -6.30 -24.10
CA GLU A 272 13.70 -5.63 -25.31
C GLU A 272 13.08 -4.25 -25.01
N ALA A 273 12.62 -4.01 -23.77
CA ALA A 273 12.02 -2.75 -23.33
C ALA A 273 13.00 -1.56 -23.30
N ALA A 274 14.25 -1.76 -22.84
CA ALA A 274 15.24 -0.69 -22.82
C ALA A 274 15.71 -0.33 -24.23
N LEU A 275 15.81 -1.35 -25.09
CA LEU A 275 16.13 -1.18 -26.50
C LEU A 275 14.99 -0.45 -27.25
N ASN A 276 13.73 -0.81 -26.97
CA ASN A 276 12.56 -0.11 -27.51
C ASN A 276 12.51 1.37 -27.08
N HIS A 277 12.86 1.67 -25.83
CA HIS A 277 12.89 3.06 -25.35
C HIS A 277 14.01 3.87 -26.00
N LEU A 278 15.19 3.27 -26.22
CA LEU A 278 16.27 3.87 -26.98
C LEU A 278 15.82 4.20 -28.42
N PHE A 279 15.07 3.29 -29.06
CA PHE A 279 14.56 3.49 -30.41
C PHE A 279 13.47 4.56 -30.50
N GLN A 280 12.57 4.64 -29.51
CA GLN A 280 11.60 5.74 -29.44
C GLN A 280 12.29 7.09 -29.32
N LYS A 281 13.38 7.16 -28.53
CA LYS A 281 14.17 8.38 -28.38
C LYS A 281 14.88 8.77 -29.68
N ILE A 282 15.51 7.81 -30.37
CA ILE A 282 16.18 8.06 -31.66
C ILE A 282 15.16 8.46 -32.75
N TYR A 283 13.96 7.88 -32.77
CA TYR A 283 12.92 8.27 -33.72
C TYR A 283 12.37 9.68 -33.42
N GLY A 284 12.23 10.02 -32.14
CA GLY A 284 11.81 11.36 -31.69
C GLY A 284 12.81 12.45 -32.05
N GLU A 285 14.11 12.21 -31.77
CA GLU A 285 15.18 13.19 -31.94
C GLU A 285 15.85 13.18 -33.33
N GLY A 286 15.71 12.08 -34.09
CA GLY A 286 16.37 11.89 -35.39
C GLY A 286 15.78 12.70 -36.54
N SER A 287 16.61 12.98 -37.56
CA SER A 287 16.18 13.61 -38.81
C SER A 287 15.28 12.68 -39.64
N ASP A 288 14.54 13.22 -40.60
CA ASP A 288 13.63 12.42 -41.44
C ASP A 288 14.32 11.31 -42.23
N GLU A 289 15.62 11.45 -42.49
CA GLU A 289 16.44 10.42 -43.14
C GLU A 289 16.73 9.24 -42.20
N ILE A 290 16.96 9.52 -40.91
CA ILE A 290 17.12 8.48 -39.86
C ILE A 290 15.80 7.72 -39.68
N ARG A 291 14.65 8.42 -39.66
CA ARG A 291 13.32 7.79 -39.58
C ARG A 291 13.03 6.88 -40.77
N ARG A 292 13.39 7.31 -41.98
CA ARG A 292 13.22 6.48 -43.19
C ARG A 292 14.13 5.25 -43.19
N ALA A 293 15.40 5.42 -42.81
CA ALA A 293 16.33 4.29 -42.69
C ALA A 293 15.87 3.29 -41.62
N MET A 294 15.32 3.78 -40.50
CA MET A 294 14.79 2.95 -39.42
C MET A 294 13.54 2.18 -39.83
N ASN A 295 12.57 2.83 -40.48
CA ASN A 295 11.38 2.16 -40.98
C ASN A 295 11.72 1.12 -42.06
N LYS A 296 12.66 1.44 -42.96
CA LYS A 296 13.14 0.50 -43.99
C LYS A 296 13.84 -0.72 -43.37
N SER A 297 14.73 -0.50 -42.40
CA SER A 297 15.42 -1.56 -41.66
C SER A 297 14.44 -2.49 -40.94
N PHE A 298 13.49 -1.91 -40.21
CA PHE A 298 12.47 -2.67 -39.48
C PHE A 298 11.60 -3.52 -40.42
N GLN A 299 11.23 -2.95 -41.57
CA GLN A 299 10.37 -3.64 -42.53
C GLN A 299 11.12 -4.71 -43.34
N GLU A 300 12.41 -4.52 -43.63
CA GLU A 300 13.23 -5.52 -44.32
C GLU A 300 13.67 -6.67 -43.38
N SER A 301 13.91 -6.37 -42.09
CA SER A 301 14.35 -7.38 -41.12
C SER A 301 13.21 -8.15 -40.46
N GLY A 302 11.94 -7.78 -40.71
CA GLY A 302 10.78 -8.40 -40.06
C GLY A 302 10.74 -8.15 -38.54
N GLY A 303 11.44 -7.12 -38.06
CA GLY A 303 11.49 -6.73 -36.65
C GLY A 303 12.45 -7.52 -35.76
N THR A 304 13.27 -8.42 -36.30
CA THR A 304 14.13 -9.30 -35.46
C THR A 304 15.58 -8.86 -35.33
N VAL A 305 16.08 -7.97 -36.20
CA VAL A 305 17.45 -7.45 -36.13
C VAL A 305 17.43 -5.97 -36.50
N LEU A 306 17.99 -5.11 -35.63
CA LEU A 306 18.16 -3.69 -35.92
C LEU A 306 19.65 -3.32 -35.86
N SER A 307 20.17 -2.81 -36.98
CA SER A 307 21.53 -2.27 -37.09
C SER A 307 21.52 -0.76 -36.85
N THR A 308 22.41 -0.26 -35.99
CA THR A 308 22.52 1.16 -35.61
C THR A 308 23.46 1.97 -36.52
N ASN A 309 23.98 1.38 -37.61
CA ASN A 309 24.84 2.07 -38.58
C ASN A 309 24.05 2.57 -39.80
N TRP A 310 23.36 3.70 -39.65
CA TRP A 310 22.30 4.18 -40.55
C TRP A 310 22.74 4.48 -41.99
N ASN A 311 24.01 4.84 -42.21
CA ASN A 311 24.54 5.16 -43.54
C ASN A 311 24.74 3.92 -44.43
N GLU A 312 24.91 2.74 -43.83
CA GLU A 312 25.05 1.47 -44.54
C GLU A 312 23.68 0.84 -44.84
N VAL A 313 22.76 0.91 -43.86
CA VAL A 313 21.38 0.39 -43.97
C VAL A 313 20.55 1.13 -45.03
N ALA A 314 20.89 2.39 -45.34
CA ALA A 314 20.27 3.12 -46.44
C ALA A 314 20.63 2.51 -47.82
N LYS A 315 21.85 1.96 -47.96
CA LYS A 315 22.43 1.53 -49.25
C LYS A 315 22.38 0.03 -49.51
N GLU A 316 22.36 -0.81 -48.47
CA GLU A 316 22.47 -2.27 -48.61
C GLU A 316 21.31 -3.02 -47.91
N LYS A 317 20.91 -4.18 -48.45
CA LYS A 317 19.80 -4.99 -47.92
C LYS A 317 20.23 -5.72 -46.65
N VAL A 318 19.50 -5.51 -45.55
CA VAL A 318 19.77 -6.21 -44.28
C VAL A 318 19.02 -7.55 -44.27
N THR A 319 19.75 -8.66 -44.21
CA THR A 319 19.17 -10.02 -44.22
C THR A 319 18.75 -10.47 -42.82
N VAL A 320 17.56 -11.05 -42.72
CA VAL A 320 16.95 -11.60 -41.50
C VAL A 320 17.85 -12.66 -40.87
N LYS A 321 18.22 -12.47 -39.59
CA LYS A 321 18.77 -13.53 -38.73
C LYS A 321 17.81 -13.73 -37.55
N PRO A 322 17.06 -14.84 -37.48
CA PRO A 322 16.18 -15.10 -36.35
C PRO A 322 16.97 -15.50 -35.09
N PRO A 323 16.44 -15.27 -33.88
CA PRO A 323 17.05 -15.67 -32.60
C PRO A 323 17.21 -17.19 -32.49
N ASP A 324 18.25 -17.65 -31.78
CA ASP A 324 18.61 -19.08 -31.65
C ASP A 324 17.41 -19.93 -31.19
N GLY A 325 17.01 -20.88 -32.03
CA GLY A 325 15.92 -21.84 -31.76
C GLY A 325 14.60 -21.62 -32.52
N VAL A 326 14.48 -20.59 -33.37
CA VAL A 326 13.24 -20.32 -34.13
C VAL A 326 13.53 -20.15 -35.63
N GLU A 327 12.94 -20.99 -36.49
CA GLU A 327 13.07 -20.89 -37.94
C GLU A 327 12.05 -19.92 -38.54
N PHE A 328 12.51 -18.98 -39.38
CA PHE A 328 11.66 -18.05 -40.10
C PHE A 328 10.98 -18.75 -41.30
N LYS A 329 9.66 -18.95 -41.25
CA LYS A 329 8.87 -19.43 -42.40
C LYS A 329 8.23 -18.26 -43.15
N LYS A 330 8.49 -18.17 -44.46
CA LYS A 330 7.80 -17.25 -45.37
C LYS A 330 6.42 -17.81 -45.70
N TRP A 331 5.40 -16.95 -45.72
CA TRP A 331 3.99 -17.31 -45.88
C TRP A 331 3.58 -17.69 -47.34
N ASP A 332 4.53 -18.02 -48.22
CA ASP A 332 4.27 -18.36 -49.63
C ASP A 332 5.03 -19.62 -50.08
N GLU A 333 5.09 -20.64 -49.22
CA GLU A 333 5.33 -22.02 -49.66
C GLU A 333 4.18 -22.89 -49.15
N LYS A 334 3.39 -23.37 -50.11
CA LYS A 334 2.22 -24.24 -49.94
C LYS A 334 2.65 -25.69 -49.87
#